data_AF-A0A379FIG5-F1
#
_entry.id   AF-A0A379FIG5-F1
#
_cell.length_a   1.000
_cell.length_b   1.000
_cell.length_c   1.000
_cell.angle_alpha   90.00
_cell.angle_beta   90.00
_cell.angle_gamma   90.00
#
_symmetry.space_group_name_H-M   'P 1'
#
loop_
_entity.id
_entity.type
_entity.pdbx_description
1 polymer ?
#
loop_
_entity_poly.entity_id
_entity_poly.type
_entity_poly.pdbx_seq_one_letter_code
_entity_poly.pdbx_strand_id
1 'polypeptide(L)'
;MRFLNTFALLLSLILTPCYVIAATPAQRVITLSPSATEMAYAAGMGENMVAVSAYSDYPQAAKDLVQVADWQGINVERILLLKPDLIIAWPSGNPQRPSIS
;
A
#
# COMPACT_ATOMS: atom_id res chain seq x y z
N MET A 1 -17.42 48.80 18.66
CA MET A 1 -16.96 48.30 17.35
C MET A 1 -15.74 47.36 17.43
N ARG A 2 -14.75 47.59 18.31
CA ARG A 2 -13.56 46.71 18.46
C ARG A 2 -13.86 45.28 18.97
N PHE A 3 -14.85 45.12 19.86
CA PHE A 3 -15.25 43.82 20.43
C PHE A 3 -15.92 42.86 19.43
N LEU A 4 -16.55 43.40 18.37
CA LEU A 4 -17.21 42.57 17.36
C LEU A 4 -16.18 41.94 16.40
N ASN A 5 -15.10 42.67 16.09
CA ASN A 5 -14.01 42.18 15.24
C ASN A 5 -13.17 41.09 15.90
N THR A 6 -12.90 41.20 17.20
CA THR A 6 -12.16 40.16 17.94
C THR A 6 -12.98 38.88 18.08
N PHE A 7 -14.29 38.99 18.26
CA PHE A 7 -15.17 37.81 18.30
C PHE A 7 -15.26 37.11 16.93
N ALA A 8 -15.34 37.89 15.84
CA ALA A 8 -15.35 37.35 14.48
C ALA A 8 -14.02 36.66 14.11
N LEU A 9 -12.88 37.19 14.56
CA LEU A 9 -11.55 36.56 14.36
C LEU A 9 -11.42 35.24 15.11
N LEU A 10 -11.87 35.18 16.38
CA LEU A 10 -11.87 33.95 17.17
C LEU A 10 -12.81 32.89 16.58
N LEU A 11 -13.96 33.30 16.06
CA LEU A 11 -14.90 32.39 15.41
C LEU A 11 -14.32 31.80 14.11
N SER A 12 -13.57 32.58 13.32
CA SER A 12 -12.95 32.10 12.08
C SER A 12 -11.80 31.10 12.33
N LEU A 13 -11.09 31.25 13.45
CA LEU A 13 -9.98 30.35 13.82
C LEU A 13 -10.49 28.97 14.27
N ILE A 14 -11.67 28.91 14.90
CA ILE A 14 -12.31 27.66 15.35
C ILE A 14 -13.00 26.93 14.18
N LEU A 15 -13.48 27.66 13.18
CA LEU A 15 -14.16 27.10 12.01
C LEU A 15 -13.24 26.71 10.86
N THR A 16 -11.92 26.91 10.96
CA THR A 16 -11.01 26.48 9.90
C THR A 16 -10.95 24.94 9.90
N PRO A 17 -11.52 24.24 8.90
CA PRO A 17 -11.37 22.80 8.82
C PRO A 17 -9.88 22.49 8.68
N CYS A 18 -9.36 21.70 9.62
CA CYS A 18 -8.05 21.10 9.45
C CYS A 18 -8.16 20.14 8.27
N TYR A 19 -7.80 20.60 7.07
CA TYR A 19 -7.72 19.75 5.89
C TYR A 19 -6.58 18.77 6.11
N VAL A 20 -6.92 17.59 6.62
CA VAL A 20 -6.01 16.45 6.65
C VAL A 20 -5.94 15.92 5.22
N ILE A 21 -4.84 16.21 4.54
CA ILE A 21 -4.51 15.55 3.27
C ILE A 21 -4.10 14.12 3.63
N ALA A 22 -5.06 13.21 3.59
CA ALA A 22 -4.79 11.78 3.69
C ALA A 22 -4.24 11.28 2.35
N ALA A 23 -3.27 10.36 2.39
CA ALA A 23 -2.85 9.64 1.19
C ALA A 23 -4.06 8.88 0.61
N THR A 24 -4.19 8.88 -0.71
CA THR A 24 -5.20 8.08 -1.40
C THR A 24 -4.98 6.59 -1.07
N PRO A 25 -6.00 5.85 -0.63
CA PRO A 25 -5.86 4.45 -0.30
C PRO A 25 -5.51 3.64 -1.55
N ALA A 26 -4.51 2.78 -1.44
CA ALA A 26 -4.12 1.88 -2.52
C ALA A 26 -5.27 0.91 -2.87
N GLN A 27 -5.56 0.78 -4.15
CA GLN A 27 -6.66 -0.03 -4.69
C GLN A 27 -6.17 -1.36 -5.28
N ARG A 28 -4.89 -1.46 -5.64
CA ARG A 28 -4.30 -2.62 -6.34
C ARG A 28 -2.93 -2.91 -5.76
N VAL A 29 -2.93 -3.70 -4.69
CA VAL A 29 -1.76 -4.00 -3.87
C VAL A 29 -1.14 -5.33 -4.27
N ILE A 30 0.19 -5.33 -4.42
CA ILE A 30 1.00 -6.53 -4.61
C ILE A 30 1.99 -6.66 -3.47
N THR A 31 2.12 -7.85 -2.91
CA THR A 31 3.16 -8.17 -1.92
C THR A 31 4.18 -9.13 -2.51
N LEU A 32 5.44 -8.91 -2.19
CA LEU A 32 6.55 -9.71 -2.73
C LEU A 32 7.22 -10.60 -1.67
N SER A 33 6.55 -10.86 -0.55
CA SER A 33 6.98 -11.87 0.43
C SER A 33 5.78 -12.40 1.23
N PRO A 34 5.86 -13.61 1.81
CA PRO A 34 4.82 -14.17 2.67
C PRO A 34 4.47 -13.23 3.84
N SER A 35 5.49 -12.80 4.58
CA SER A 35 5.36 -11.85 5.69
C SER A 35 4.78 -10.49 5.29
N ALA A 36 5.14 -9.94 4.12
CA ALA A 36 4.49 -8.73 3.61
C ALA A 36 3.00 -8.95 3.30
N THR A 37 2.63 -10.15 2.86
CA THR A 37 1.24 -10.54 2.64
C THR A 37 0.47 -10.51 3.95
N GLU A 38 0.99 -11.17 4.98
CA GLU A 38 0.35 -11.20 6.31
C GLU A 38 0.18 -9.78 6.88
N MET A 39 1.21 -8.95 6.79
CA MET A 39 1.15 -7.55 7.25
C MET A 39 0.14 -6.72 6.46
N ALA A 40 0.04 -6.90 5.14
CA ALA A 40 -0.92 -6.17 4.32
C ALA A 40 -2.36 -6.53 4.68
N TYR A 41 -2.64 -7.83 4.90
CA TYR A 41 -3.95 -8.27 5.39
C TYR A 41 -4.24 -7.73 6.80
N ALA A 42 -3.27 -7.79 7.72
CA ALA A 42 -3.40 -7.23 9.06
C ALA A 42 -3.64 -5.70 9.05
N ALA A 43 -3.11 -5.00 8.05
CA ALA A 43 -3.34 -3.58 7.82
C ALA A 43 -4.70 -3.28 7.13
N GLY A 44 -5.54 -4.29 6.90
CA GLY A 44 -6.87 -4.11 6.31
C GLY A 44 -6.87 -3.97 4.79
N MET A 45 -5.76 -4.29 4.10
CA MET A 45 -5.66 -4.15 2.64
C MET A 45 -6.21 -5.35 1.86
N GLY A 46 -6.78 -6.36 2.55
CA GLY A 46 -7.14 -7.64 1.95
C GLY A 46 -8.05 -7.56 0.72
N GLU A 47 -8.99 -6.62 0.68
CA GLU A 47 -9.89 -6.41 -0.47
C GLU A 47 -9.18 -5.81 -1.71
N ASN A 48 -8.05 -5.13 -1.49
CA ASN A 48 -7.28 -4.45 -2.53
C ASN A 48 -6.10 -5.29 -3.02
N MET A 49 -5.89 -6.48 -2.44
CA MET A 49 -4.81 -7.39 -2.81
C MET A 49 -5.10 -8.03 -4.17
N VAL A 50 -4.17 -7.93 -5.11
CA VAL A 50 -4.32 -8.48 -6.47
C VAL A 50 -3.29 -9.56 -6.83
N ALA A 51 -2.15 -9.58 -6.14
CA ALA A 51 -1.12 -10.60 -6.32
C ALA A 51 -0.17 -10.71 -5.12
N VAL A 52 0.51 -11.86 -5.03
CA VAL A 52 1.40 -12.22 -3.93
C VAL A 52 2.66 -12.94 -4.43
N SER A 53 3.64 -13.14 -3.55
CA SER A 53 4.75 -14.06 -3.78
C SER A 53 4.37 -15.52 -3.53
N ALA A 54 5.22 -16.44 -3.97
CA ALA A 54 5.18 -17.84 -3.58
C ALA A 54 5.13 -17.96 -2.06
N TYR A 55 4.45 -19.01 -1.58
CA TYR A 55 4.31 -19.34 -0.16
C TYR A 55 3.55 -18.30 0.67
N SER A 56 2.93 -17.29 0.04
CA SER A 56 1.98 -16.39 0.69
C SER A 56 0.63 -17.08 0.87
N ASP A 57 0.53 -17.95 1.87
CA ASP A 57 -0.59 -18.86 2.06
C ASP A 57 -1.48 -18.51 3.27
N TYR A 58 -1.17 -17.41 3.96
CA TYR A 58 -1.95 -16.87 5.07
C TYR A 58 -2.27 -15.37 4.86
N PRO A 59 -3.50 -14.93 5.16
CA PRO A 59 -4.69 -15.74 5.47
C PRO A 59 -5.14 -16.57 4.27
N GLN A 60 -6.09 -17.50 4.45
CA GLN A 60 -6.53 -18.43 3.40
C GLN A 60 -6.89 -17.75 2.07
N ALA A 61 -7.46 -16.52 2.12
CA ALA A 61 -7.79 -15.72 0.94
C ALA A 61 -6.57 -15.36 0.07
N ALA A 62 -5.36 -15.32 0.63
CA ALA A 62 -4.14 -15.03 -0.12
C ALA A 62 -3.79 -16.14 -1.12
N LYS A 63 -4.21 -17.38 -0.88
CA LYS A 63 -3.94 -18.54 -1.75
C LYS A 63 -4.60 -18.43 -3.13
N ASP A 64 -5.68 -17.66 -3.22
CA ASP A 64 -6.44 -17.48 -4.45
C ASP A 64 -5.89 -16.34 -5.32
N LEU A 65 -4.92 -15.59 -4.80
CA LEU A 65 -4.32 -14.46 -5.52
C LEU A 65 -3.28 -14.93 -6.54
N VAL A 66 -3.09 -14.10 -7.56
CA VAL A 66 -2.10 -14.38 -8.60
C VAL A 66 -0.70 -14.37 -8.01
N GLN A 67 0.06 -15.43 -8.21
CA GLN A 67 1.48 -15.46 -7.86
C GLN A 67 2.31 -14.70 -8.90
N VAL A 68 3.14 -13.75 -8.44
CA VAL A 68 3.99 -12.89 -9.29
C VAL A 68 5.48 -12.91 -8.91
N ALA A 69 5.84 -13.53 -7.80
CA ALA A 69 7.23 -13.66 -7.38
C ALA A 69 7.46 -15.02 -6.74
N ASP A 70 8.69 -15.51 -6.80
CA ASP A 70 9.17 -16.69 -6.09
C ASP A 70 10.68 -16.57 -5.85
N TRP A 71 11.32 -17.69 -5.47
CA TRP A 71 12.75 -17.76 -5.21
C TRP A 71 13.63 -17.54 -6.46
N GLN A 72 13.08 -17.75 -7.67
CA GLN A 72 13.77 -17.50 -8.95
C GLN A 72 13.71 -16.02 -9.32
N GLY A 73 12.69 -15.31 -8.85
CA GLY A 73 12.62 -13.87 -8.88
C GLY A 73 11.20 -13.34 -9.10
N ILE A 74 11.13 -12.14 -9.68
CA ILE A 74 9.89 -11.38 -9.83
C ILE A 74 9.47 -11.37 -11.30
N ASN A 75 8.23 -11.79 -11.58
CA ASN A 75 7.63 -11.70 -12.90
C ASN A 75 7.10 -10.28 -13.16
N VAL A 76 7.97 -9.40 -13.67
CA VAL A 76 7.68 -7.98 -13.91
C VAL A 76 6.57 -7.81 -14.95
N GLU A 77 6.55 -8.60 -16.02
CA GLU A 77 5.52 -8.50 -17.07
C GLU A 77 4.12 -8.76 -16.51
N ARG A 78 3.98 -9.81 -15.69
CA ARG A 78 2.72 -10.12 -15.02
C ARG A 78 2.30 -9.02 -14.05
N ILE A 79 3.25 -8.44 -13.31
CA ILE A 79 3.00 -7.28 -12.44
C ILE A 79 2.46 -6.09 -13.25
N LEU A 80 3.08 -5.77 -14.40
CA LEU A 80 2.63 -4.66 -15.25
C LEU A 80 1.21 -4.87 -15.78
N LEU A 81 0.84 -6.09 -16.18
CA LEU A 81 -0.52 -6.42 -16.62
C LEU A 81 -1.57 -6.23 -15.52
N LEU A 82 -1.18 -6.44 -14.26
CA LEU A 82 -2.06 -6.25 -13.12
C LEU A 82 -2.25 -4.78 -12.74
N LYS A 83 -1.49 -3.84 -13.31
CA LYS A 83 -1.60 -2.40 -13.06
C LYS A 83 -1.70 -2.05 -11.56
N PRO A 84 -0.73 -2.48 -10.71
CA PRO A 84 -0.75 -2.13 -9.31
C PRO A 84 -0.52 -0.65 -9.11
N ASP A 85 -1.05 -0.11 -8.00
CA ASP A 85 -0.75 1.23 -7.52
C ASP A 85 0.13 1.20 -6.25
N LEU A 86 0.32 0.01 -5.65
CA LEU A 86 1.22 -0.22 -4.53
C LEU A 86 1.90 -1.58 -4.65
N ILE A 87 3.23 -1.60 -4.46
CA ILE A 87 4.03 -2.82 -4.35
C ILE A 87 4.79 -2.80 -3.02
N ILE A 88 4.55 -3.80 -2.19
CA ILE A 88 5.23 -3.99 -0.90
C ILE A 88 6.36 -5.00 -1.10
N ALA A 89 7.57 -4.49 -1.18
CA ALA A 89 8.79 -5.27 -1.41
C ALA A 89 9.48 -5.66 -0.09
N TRP A 90 10.22 -6.78 -0.13
CA TRP A 90 11.13 -7.18 0.95
C TRP A 90 12.58 -7.20 0.42
N PRO A 91 13.42 -6.22 0.78
CA PRO A 91 14.75 -6.04 0.18
C PRO A 91 15.75 -7.19 0.38
N SER A 92 15.68 -7.92 1.49
CA SER A 92 16.60 -9.04 1.77
C SER A 92 16.12 -10.40 1.27
N GLY A 93 14.89 -10.52 0.78
CA GLY A 93 14.29 -11.77 0.28
C GLY A 93 14.06 -11.77 -1.23
N ASN A 94 14.00 -10.60 -1.86
CA ASN A 94 13.88 -10.48 -3.31
C ASN A 94 15.26 -10.36 -3.97
N PRO A 95 15.51 -11.06 -5.09
CA PRO A 95 16.77 -10.93 -5.80
C PRO A 95 17.01 -9.47 -6.19
N GLN A 96 18.19 -8.95 -5.83
CA GLN A 96 18.60 -7.62 -6.22
C GLN A 96 18.80 -7.59 -7.73
N ARG A 97 18.43 -6.47 -8.37
CA ARG A 97 18.78 -6.23 -9.77
C ARG A 97 20.29 -6.47 -9.94
N PRO A 98 20.73 -7.27 -10.93
CA PRO A 98 22.15 -7.43 -11.21
C PRO A 98 22.79 -6.06 -11.40
N SER A 99 23.85 -5.76 -10.66
CA SER A 99 24.67 -4.59 -10.91
C SER A 99 25.34 -4.80 -12.27
N ILE A 100 24.85 -4.12 -13.29
CA ILE A 100 25.58 -3.96 -14.55
C ILE A 100 26.78 -3.06 -14.25
N SER A 101 27.91 -3.72 -13.96
CA SER A 101 29.25 -3.14 -13.97
C SER A 101 29.79 -3.08 -15.40
#